data_AF-A0A5B1BS84-F1
#
_entry.id   AF-A0A5B1BS84-F1
#
_cell.length_a   1.000
_cell.length_b   1.000
_cell.length_c   1.000
_cell.angle_alpha   90.00
_cell.angle_beta   90.00
_cell.angle_gamma   90.00
#
_symmetry.space_group_name_H-M   'P 1'
#
loop_
_entity.id
_entity.type
_entity.pdbx_description
1 polymer ?
#
loop_
_entity_poly.entity_id
_entity_poly.type
_entity_poly.pdbx_seq_one_letter_code
_entity_poly.pdbx_strand_id
1 'polypeptide(L)'
;MGAGLQQNDPDELTSKTTTLTSSTRAAVERLGVTSSVVDFHFDPMCPFAYQTSVWIRDVRAQLGLTINWRFFSLEEVNRVEGKKHPWEREWSYGWSLMRIGALLRRTDMSLLDQWYAAVGRELHTLGGKPHDPAVARRLLSDVGVDPAIFDAALADSTTHDEVRAEHRRVVDAGGYGVPTLFIDGQCLFGPVLVDPPTGSDALKLWNVVVGMAELPHVYELQRPKSAADAELIARSLRPYLDGRDWVSINRGQVVDIERLAGR
;
A
#
# COMPACT_ATOMS: atom_id res chain seq x y z
N MET A 1 -52.67 -1.76 -27.03
CA MET A 1 -52.58 -0.34 -26.63
C MET A 1 -52.50 -0.30 -25.11
N GLY A 2 -51.45 0.16 -24.43
CA GLY A 2 -50.15 0.68 -24.81
C GLY A 2 -49.27 0.66 -23.55
N ALA A 3 -47.98 0.33 -23.69
CA ALA A 3 -47.00 0.42 -22.62
C ALA A 3 -46.55 1.89 -22.48
N GLY A 4 -46.70 2.46 -21.29
CA GLY A 4 -46.22 3.81 -20.97
C GLY A 4 -44.78 3.77 -20.48
N LEU A 5 -43.86 4.30 -21.27
CA LEU A 5 -42.48 4.59 -20.85
C LEU A 5 -42.50 5.91 -20.06
N GLN A 6 -42.15 5.86 -18.77
CA GLN A 6 -41.78 7.06 -18.01
C GLN A 6 -40.45 7.56 -18.55
N GLN A 7 -40.46 8.74 -19.17
CA GLN A 7 -39.25 9.49 -19.48
C GLN A 7 -38.75 10.15 -18.20
N ASN A 8 -37.55 9.79 -17.76
CA ASN A 8 -36.87 10.49 -16.67
C ASN A 8 -36.36 11.82 -17.19
N ASP A 9 -36.65 12.89 -16.44
CA ASP A 9 -36.27 14.26 -16.77
C ASP A 9 -34.74 14.43 -16.63
N PRO A 10 -34.01 14.76 -17.72
CA PRO A 10 -32.55 14.89 -17.70
C PRO A 10 -32.04 15.98 -16.73
N ASP A 11 -32.86 16.97 -16.38
CA ASP A 11 -32.51 18.04 -15.43
C ASP A 11 -32.53 17.55 -13.97
N GLU A 12 -33.28 16.48 -13.66
CA GLU A 12 -33.32 15.89 -12.32
C GLU A 12 -32.04 15.08 -12.02
N LEU A 13 -31.44 14.47 -13.05
CA LEU A 13 -30.20 13.72 -12.93
C LEU A 13 -28.99 14.64 -12.75
N THR A 14 -28.90 15.74 -13.50
CA THR A 14 -27.83 16.76 -13.37
C THR A 14 -27.91 17.49 -12.03
N SER A 15 -29.13 17.79 -11.54
CA SER A 15 -29.35 18.36 -10.21
C SER A 15 -28.91 17.42 -9.08
N LYS A 16 -29.26 16.13 -9.16
CA LYS A 16 -28.84 15.12 -8.18
C LYS A 16 -27.32 14.90 -8.18
N THR A 17 -26.68 14.83 -9.34
CA THR A 17 -25.21 14.69 -9.46
C THR A 17 -24.46 15.93 -8.95
N THR A 18 -24.98 17.12 -9.17
CA THR A 18 -24.41 18.38 -8.64
C THR A 18 -24.57 18.49 -7.11
N THR A 19 -25.68 17.97 -6.57
CA THR A 19 -25.95 17.97 -5.13
C THR A 19 -25.09 16.93 -4.39
N LEU A 20 -24.87 15.76 -4.99
CA LEU A 20 -23.99 14.70 -4.45
C LEU A 20 -22.52 15.14 -4.41
N THR A 21 -22.03 15.84 -5.43
CA THR A 21 -20.64 16.34 -5.49
C THR A 21 -20.39 17.52 -4.55
N SER A 22 -21.39 18.40 -4.34
CA SER A 22 -21.37 19.48 -3.34
C SER A 22 -21.32 18.94 -1.89
N SER A 23 -22.10 17.89 -1.62
CA SER A 23 -22.20 17.23 -0.31
C SER A 23 -20.87 16.64 0.17
N THR A 24 -20.12 15.97 -0.72
CA THR A 24 -18.83 15.36 -0.37
C THR A 24 -17.78 16.42 -0.03
N ARG A 25 -17.73 17.53 -0.77
CA ARG A 25 -16.79 18.63 -0.51
C ARG A 25 -17.07 19.32 0.83
N ALA A 26 -18.34 19.53 1.15
CA ALA A 26 -18.77 20.09 2.43
C ALA A 26 -18.61 19.11 3.62
N ALA A 27 -18.48 17.80 3.38
CA ALA A 27 -18.16 16.81 4.41
C ALA A 27 -16.65 16.78 4.69
N VAL A 28 -15.82 16.92 3.65
CA VAL A 28 -14.35 17.08 3.77
C VAL A 28 -14.02 18.37 4.54
N GLU A 29 -14.69 19.49 4.23
CA GLU A 29 -14.49 20.77 4.96
C GLU A 29 -14.99 20.74 6.42
N ARG A 30 -16.02 19.93 6.73
CA ARG A 30 -16.59 19.84 8.09
C ARG A 30 -15.76 18.97 9.05
N LEU A 31 -14.81 18.20 8.55
CA LEU A 31 -13.97 17.29 9.34
C LEU A 31 -12.56 17.84 9.62
N GLY A 32 -12.24 19.08 9.25
CA GLY A 32 -10.97 19.70 9.61
C GLY A 32 -9.72 19.10 8.92
N VAL A 33 -9.88 18.06 8.09
CA VAL A 33 -8.78 17.44 7.36
C VAL A 33 -8.25 18.39 6.30
N THR A 34 -7.17 19.10 6.63
CA THR A 34 -6.56 20.08 5.72
C THR A 34 -5.77 19.46 4.58
N SER A 35 -5.30 18.21 4.71
CA SER A 35 -4.59 17.52 3.62
C SER A 35 -5.43 16.45 2.95
N SER A 36 -5.79 16.72 1.70
CA SER A 36 -6.23 15.70 0.74
C SER A 36 -5.08 14.80 0.26
N VAL A 37 -3.85 14.96 0.78
CA VAL A 37 -2.63 14.30 0.31
C VAL A 37 -2.08 13.34 1.37
N VAL A 38 -1.76 12.12 0.96
CA VAL A 38 -1.14 11.09 1.79
C VAL A 38 0.11 10.55 1.10
N ASP A 39 1.26 10.63 1.76
CA ASP A 39 2.49 9.95 1.34
C ASP A 39 2.48 8.53 1.96
N PHE A 40 2.16 7.51 1.16
CA PHE A 40 2.07 6.11 1.59
C PHE A 40 3.37 5.36 1.27
N HIS A 41 4.14 5.03 2.30
CA HIS A 41 5.36 4.22 2.15
C HIS A 41 5.04 2.72 2.24
N PHE A 42 5.52 1.97 1.26
CA PHE A 42 5.29 0.52 1.15
C PHE A 42 6.54 -0.25 0.70
N ASP A 43 6.55 -1.53 1.04
CA ASP A 43 7.38 -2.56 0.40
C ASP A 43 6.40 -3.52 -0.29
N PRO A 44 6.57 -3.86 -1.60
CA PRO A 44 5.68 -4.79 -2.28
C PRO A 44 5.63 -6.18 -1.63
N MET A 45 6.66 -6.56 -0.87
CA MET A 45 6.74 -7.85 -0.16
C MET A 45 5.99 -7.84 1.18
N CYS A 46 5.53 -6.69 1.67
CA CYS A 46 4.84 -6.60 2.96
C CYS A 46 3.35 -6.93 2.83
N PRO A 47 2.85 -8.01 3.47
CA PRO A 47 1.43 -8.34 3.41
C PRO A 47 0.56 -7.29 4.11
N PHE A 48 1.01 -6.73 5.23
CA PHE A 48 0.25 -5.71 5.96
C PHE A 48 0.16 -4.40 5.17
N ALA A 49 1.25 -3.97 4.51
CA ALA A 49 1.21 -2.79 3.68
C ALA A 49 0.26 -2.98 2.49
N TYR A 50 0.22 -4.18 1.90
CA TYR A 50 -0.75 -4.50 0.85
C TYR A 50 -2.20 -4.38 1.33
N GLN A 51 -2.55 -4.97 2.49
CA GLN A 51 -3.92 -4.85 3.03
C GLN A 51 -4.30 -3.38 3.30
N THR A 52 -3.37 -2.60 3.86
CA THR A 52 -3.57 -1.17 4.10
C THR A 52 -3.67 -0.39 2.78
N SER A 53 -2.97 -0.83 1.73
CA SER A 53 -3.09 -0.25 0.39
C SER A 53 -4.47 -0.50 -0.24
N VAL A 54 -5.12 -1.63 0.06
CA VAL A 54 -6.50 -1.93 -0.39
C VAL A 54 -7.47 -0.98 0.31
N TRP A 55 -7.36 -0.84 1.63
CA TRP A 55 -8.18 0.08 2.42
C TRP A 55 -8.04 1.54 1.95
N ILE A 56 -6.83 2.07 1.83
CA ILE A 56 -6.64 3.48 1.50
C ILE A 56 -7.10 3.81 0.06
N ARG A 57 -7.10 2.83 -0.87
CA ARG A 57 -7.67 3.01 -2.21
C ARG A 57 -9.19 3.15 -2.17
N ASP A 58 -9.86 2.41 -1.29
CA ASP A 58 -11.30 2.56 -1.04
C ASP A 58 -11.61 3.95 -0.45
N VAL A 59 -10.84 4.39 0.55
CA VAL A 59 -10.96 5.75 1.11
C VAL A 59 -10.73 6.81 0.03
N ARG A 60 -9.71 6.65 -0.82
CA ARG A 60 -9.46 7.55 -1.95
C ARG A 60 -10.64 7.62 -2.91
N ALA A 61 -11.26 6.48 -3.25
CA ALA A 61 -12.41 6.46 -4.14
C ALA A 61 -13.60 7.22 -3.56
N GLN A 62 -13.76 7.20 -2.23
CA GLN A 62 -14.86 7.87 -1.53
C GLN A 62 -14.60 9.37 -1.30
N LEU A 63 -13.37 9.78 -0.97
CA LEU A 63 -13.03 11.13 -0.54
C LEU A 63 -12.22 11.95 -1.57
N GLY A 64 -11.73 11.33 -2.64
CA GLY A 64 -10.88 12.00 -3.63
C GLY A 64 -9.46 12.29 -3.13
N LEU A 65 -8.89 11.41 -2.28
CA LEU A 65 -7.52 11.59 -1.78
C LEU A 65 -6.48 11.54 -2.91
N THR A 66 -5.48 12.40 -2.83
CA THR A 66 -4.22 12.25 -3.56
C THR A 66 -3.30 11.34 -2.76
N ILE A 67 -2.99 10.16 -3.31
CA ILE A 67 -2.03 9.24 -2.68
C ILE A 67 -0.73 9.30 -3.47
N ASN A 68 0.35 9.66 -2.79
CA ASN A 68 1.69 9.55 -3.30
C ASN A 68 2.29 8.23 -2.80
N TRP A 69 2.47 7.27 -3.70
CA TRP A 69 3.10 6.00 -3.37
C TRP A 69 4.62 6.18 -3.26
N ARG A 70 5.17 5.75 -2.13
CA ARG A 70 6.57 5.92 -1.73
C ARG A 70 7.19 4.58 -1.33
N PHE A 71 8.50 4.47 -1.44
CA PHE A 71 9.20 3.22 -1.20
C PHE A 71 9.78 3.13 0.20
N PHE A 72 9.76 1.92 0.77
CA PHE A 72 10.53 1.57 1.95
C PHE A 72 10.96 0.11 1.85
N SER A 73 12.24 -0.17 2.06
CA SER A 73 12.76 -1.54 1.93
C SER A 73 12.81 -2.29 3.26
N LEU A 74 12.08 -3.39 3.33
CA LEU A 74 12.19 -4.38 4.40
C LEU A 74 13.50 -5.15 4.33
N GLU A 75 14.05 -5.37 3.13
CA GLU A 75 15.36 -6.01 2.96
C GLU A 75 16.50 -5.15 3.54
N GLU A 76 16.41 -3.82 3.41
CA GLU A 76 17.41 -2.91 3.97
C GLU A 76 17.25 -2.74 5.48
N VAL A 77 16.03 -2.46 5.98
CA VAL A 77 15.84 -2.22 7.43
C VAL A 77 16.17 -3.45 8.28
N ASN A 78 15.96 -4.65 7.75
CA ASN A 78 16.25 -5.91 8.43
C ASN A 78 17.59 -6.53 7.99
N ARG A 79 18.43 -5.79 7.26
CA ARG A 79 19.72 -6.29 6.80
C ARG A 79 20.61 -6.61 7.99
N VAL A 80 21.16 -7.82 8.01
CA VAL A 80 22.17 -8.23 8.99
C VAL A 80 23.53 -7.65 8.60
N GLU A 81 24.30 -7.20 9.60
CA GLU A 81 25.65 -6.69 9.41
C GLU A 81 26.53 -7.66 8.61
N GLY A 82 27.35 -7.14 7.69
CA GLY A 82 28.17 -7.94 6.78
C GLY A 82 27.41 -8.61 5.61
N LYS A 83 26.08 -8.50 5.50
CA LYS A 83 25.34 -8.92 4.30
C LYS A 83 25.24 -7.78 3.29
N LYS A 84 25.24 -8.15 2.00
CA LYS A 84 25.05 -7.23 0.88
C LYS A 84 23.75 -6.44 1.04
N HIS A 85 23.83 -5.14 0.83
CA HIS A 85 22.67 -4.28 0.67
C HIS A 85 21.85 -4.73 -0.55
N PRO A 86 20.53 -4.47 -0.57
CA PRO A 86 19.69 -4.89 -1.69
C PRO A 86 20.06 -4.21 -3.03
N TRP A 87 20.72 -3.04 -3.01
CA TRP A 87 21.25 -2.37 -4.21
C TRP A 87 22.61 -2.91 -4.69
N GLU A 88 23.27 -3.78 -3.93
CA GLU A 88 24.54 -4.42 -4.32
C GLU A 88 24.32 -5.79 -4.98
N ARG A 89 23.07 -6.21 -5.09
CA ARG A 89 22.66 -7.48 -5.69
C ARG A 89 22.18 -7.22 -7.11
N GLU A 90 22.43 -8.18 -7.99
CA GLU A 90 21.90 -8.16 -9.36
C GLU A 90 20.36 -8.13 -9.36
N TRP A 91 19.75 -8.85 -8.42
CA TRP A 91 18.32 -8.89 -8.21
C TRP A 91 17.99 -9.07 -6.72
N SER A 92 16.99 -8.32 -6.26
CA SER A 92 16.49 -8.32 -4.87
C SER A 92 14.96 -8.38 -4.89
N TYR A 93 14.36 -9.09 -3.93
CA TYR A 93 12.95 -9.46 -4.00
C TYR A 93 12.01 -8.25 -3.99
N GLY A 94 12.13 -7.37 -3.00
CA GLY A 94 11.32 -6.14 -2.93
C GLY A 94 11.99 -4.99 -3.65
N TRP A 95 13.31 -4.85 -3.48
CA TRP A 95 14.04 -3.67 -3.97
C TRP A 95 14.00 -3.52 -5.49
N SER A 96 14.15 -4.62 -6.25
CA SER A 96 14.07 -4.51 -7.71
C SER A 96 12.68 -4.12 -8.20
N LEU A 97 11.61 -4.60 -7.55
CA LEU A 97 10.23 -4.23 -7.89
C LEU A 97 9.95 -2.75 -7.57
N MET A 98 10.57 -2.21 -6.52
CA MET A 98 10.51 -0.78 -6.20
C MET A 98 11.25 0.07 -7.24
N ARG A 99 12.36 -0.40 -7.81
CA ARG A 99 13.05 0.30 -8.91
C ARG A 99 12.20 0.42 -10.16
N ILE A 100 11.51 -0.67 -10.54
CA ILE A 100 10.52 -0.65 -11.63
C ILE A 100 9.44 0.38 -11.33
N GLY A 101 8.90 0.35 -10.11
CA GLY A 101 7.93 1.34 -9.65
C GLY A 101 8.43 2.79 -9.71
N ALA A 102 9.70 3.03 -9.34
CA ALA A 102 10.32 4.34 -9.36
C ALA A 102 10.39 4.90 -10.79
N LEU A 103 10.76 4.08 -11.77
CA LEU A 103 10.74 4.49 -13.17
C LEU A 103 9.32 4.77 -13.67
N LEU A 104 8.34 3.93 -13.33
CA LEU A 104 6.94 4.09 -13.74
C LEU A 104 6.33 5.42 -13.28
N ARG A 105 6.55 5.80 -12.01
CA ARG A 105 5.98 7.05 -11.46
C ARG A 105 6.59 8.32 -12.06
N ARG A 106 7.72 8.24 -12.77
CA ARG A 106 8.26 9.41 -13.50
C ARG A 106 7.35 9.82 -14.66
N THR A 107 6.60 8.86 -15.20
CA THR A 107 5.57 9.13 -16.21
C THR A 107 4.27 9.53 -15.53
N ASP A 108 3.77 8.70 -14.61
CA ASP A 108 2.53 8.98 -13.88
C ASP A 108 2.47 8.14 -12.58
N MET A 109 2.11 8.77 -11.47
CA MET A 109 1.86 8.09 -10.18
C MET A 109 0.80 6.99 -10.30
N SER A 110 -0.16 7.12 -11.23
CA SER A 110 -1.18 6.09 -11.49
C SER A 110 -0.58 4.77 -12.01
N LEU A 111 0.57 4.81 -12.69
CA LEU A 111 1.27 3.61 -13.15
C LEU A 111 1.94 2.87 -11.99
N LEU A 112 2.52 3.60 -11.04
CA LEU A 112 3.04 3.00 -9.81
C LEU A 112 1.90 2.39 -8.97
N ASP A 113 0.75 3.06 -8.91
CA ASP A 113 -0.42 2.52 -8.22
C ASP A 113 -0.86 1.17 -8.83
N GLN A 114 -1.01 1.11 -10.16
CA GLN A 114 -1.40 -0.09 -10.89
C GLN A 114 -0.35 -1.20 -10.75
N TRP A 115 0.93 -0.86 -10.87
CA TRP A 115 2.04 -1.79 -10.66
C TRP A 115 2.02 -2.39 -9.26
N TYR A 116 1.88 -1.55 -8.23
CA TYR A 116 1.81 -2.01 -6.85
C TYR A 116 0.58 -2.91 -6.62
N ALA A 117 -0.58 -2.53 -7.15
CA ALA A 117 -1.79 -3.35 -7.08
C ALA A 117 -1.60 -4.73 -7.75
N ALA A 118 -0.97 -4.78 -8.93
CA ALA A 118 -0.72 -6.03 -9.65
C ALA A 118 0.27 -6.95 -8.93
N VAL A 119 1.43 -6.40 -8.50
CA VAL A 119 2.43 -7.12 -7.70
C VAL A 119 1.83 -7.63 -6.39
N GLY A 120 1.08 -6.77 -5.71
CA GLY A 120 0.46 -7.10 -4.44
C GLY A 120 -0.59 -8.20 -4.57
N ARG A 121 -1.44 -8.16 -5.60
CA ARG A 121 -2.42 -9.21 -5.89
C ARG A 121 -1.73 -10.54 -6.20
N GLU A 122 -0.69 -10.52 -7.03
CA GLU A 122 0.07 -11.72 -7.38
C GLU A 122 0.60 -12.43 -6.14
N LEU A 123 1.31 -11.72 -5.26
CA LEU A 123 1.92 -12.33 -4.07
C LEU A 123 0.90 -12.62 -2.97
N HIS A 124 0.14 -11.60 -2.56
CA HIS A 124 -0.59 -11.65 -1.29
C HIS A 124 -2.00 -12.25 -1.43
N THR A 125 -2.53 -12.32 -2.64
CA THR A 125 -3.85 -12.91 -2.91
C THR A 125 -3.74 -14.24 -3.65
N LEU A 126 -2.88 -14.32 -4.66
CA LEU A 126 -2.76 -15.51 -5.51
C LEU A 126 -1.64 -16.46 -5.08
N GLY A 127 -0.73 -16.04 -4.20
CA GLY A 127 0.44 -16.83 -3.79
C GLY A 127 1.48 -17.03 -4.89
N GLY A 128 1.44 -16.17 -5.91
CA GLY A 128 2.44 -16.12 -6.96
C GLY A 128 3.75 -15.47 -6.51
N LYS A 129 4.70 -15.36 -7.45
CA LYS A 129 6.07 -14.95 -7.18
C LYS A 129 6.45 -13.71 -7.99
N PRO A 130 5.93 -12.51 -7.67
CA PRO A 130 6.26 -11.31 -8.45
C PRO A 130 7.73 -10.93 -8.36
N HIS A 131 8.46 -11.46 -7.37
CA HIS A 131 9.92 -11.34 -7.26
C HIS A 131 10.68 -12.27 -8.21
N ASP A 132 10.01 -13.13 -8.99
CA ASP A 132 10.61 -13.79 -10.15
C ASP A 132 10.66 -12.78 -11.33
N PRO A 133 11.83 -12.52 -11.94
CA PRO A 133 11.97 -11.61 -13.08
C PRO A 133 10.98 -11.86 -14.23
N ALA A 134 10.69 -13.12 -14.55
CA ALA A 134 9.75 -13.47 -15.62
C ALA A 134 8.31 -13.09 -15.25
N VAL A 135 7.93 -13.29 -13.99
CA VAL A 135 6.61 -12.91 -13.46
C VAL A 135 6.49 -11.38 -13.40
N ALA A 136 7.52 -10.67 -12.92
CA ALA A 136 7.55 -9.21 -12.91
C ALA A 136 7.34 -8.61 -14.31
N ARG A 137 8.01 -9.17 -15.34
CA ARG A 137 7.81 -8.75 -16.75
C ARG A 137 6.40 -9.02 -17.24
N ARG A 138 5.83 -10.20 -16.94
CA ARG A 138 4.43 -10.51 -17.29
C ARG A 138 3.47 -9.50 -16.65
N LEU A 139 3.68 -9.17 -15.37
CA LEU A 139 2.81 -8.23 -14.65
C LEU A 139 2.83 -6.82 -15.25
N LEU A 140 3.94 -6.37 -15.86
CA LEU A 140 3.97 -5.11 -16.63
C LEU A 140 3.01 -5.19 -17.83
N SER A 141 3.07 -6.27 -18.61
CA SER A 141 2.13 -6.49 -19.72
C SER A 141 0.68 -6.52 -19.24
N ASP A 142 0.40 -7.19 -18.11
CA ASP A 142 -0.95 -7.32 -17.57
C ASP A 142 -1.58 -5.96 -17.18
N VAL A 143 -0.75 -4.97 -16.84
CA VAL A 143 -1.19 -3.58 -16.57
C VAL A 143 -1.01 -2.65 -17.78
N GLY A 144 -0.79 -3.20 -18.97
CA GLY A 144 -0.69 -2.43 -20.21
C GLY A 144 0.60 -1.62 -20.36
N VAL A 145 1.66 -1.98 -19.63
CA VAL A 145 2.98 -1.34 -19.71
C VAL A 145 3.94 -2.19 -20.54
N ASP A 146 4.77 -1.53 -21.35
CA ASP A 146 5.83 -2.20 -22.11
C ASP A 146 6.81 -2.95 -21.17
N PRO A 147 6.99 -4.28 -21.33
CA PRO A 147 7.96 -5.07 -20.56
C PRO A 147 9.40 -4.56 -20.61
N ALA A 148 9.77 -3.75 -21.62
CA ALA A 148 11.07 -3.10 -21.70
C ALA A 148 11.35 -2.15 -20.51
N ILE A 149 10.32 -1.67 -19.82
CA ILE A 149 10.45 -0.88 -18.58
C ILE A 149 11.21 -1.66 -17.50
N PHE A 150 11.10 -2.99 -17.47
CA PHE A 150 11.87 -3.82 -16.55
C PHE A 150 13.37 -3.59 -16.72
N ASP A 151 13.88 -3.72 -17.95
CA ASP A 151 15.31 -3.55 -18.23
C ASP A 151 15.76 -2.10 -18.04
N ALA A 152 14.94 -1.15 -18.50
CA ALA A 152 15.22 0.27 -18.36
C ALA A 152 15.37 0.67 -16.88
N ALA A 153 14.50 0.17 -16.01
CA ALA A 153 14.56 0.45 -14.57
C ALA A 153 15.82 -0.14 -13.91
N LEU A 154 16.24 -1.34 -14.35
CA LEU A 154 17.44 -1.99 -13.83
C LEU A 154 18.74 -1.38 -14.35
N ALA A 155 18.74 -0.86 -15.57
CA ALA A 155 19.88 -0.17 -16.17
C ALA A 155 20.08 1.24 -15.58
N ASP A 156 19.00 1.91 -15.17
CA ASP A 156 19.07 3.24 -14.56
C ASP A 156 19.40 3.15 -13.06
N SER A 157 20.63 3.55 -12.70
CA SER A 157 21.10 3.56 -11.31
C SER A 157 20.37 4.59 -10.43
N THR A 158 19.80 5.65 -11.01
CA THR A 158 19.11 6.70 -10.24
C THR A 158 17.81 6.19 -9.61
N THR A 159 17.25 5.07 -10.11
CA THR A 159 16.14 4.36 -9.44
C THR A 159 16.54 3.85 -8.06
N HIS A 160 17.82 3.51 -7.82
CA HIS A 160 18.30 3.18 -6.48
C HIS A 160 18.29 4.39 -5.55
N ASP A 161 18.68 5.56 -6.06
CA ASP A 161 18.77 6.77 -5.25
C ASP A 161 17.38 7.23 -4.80
N GLU A 162 16.37 7.12 -5.66
CA GLU A 162 14.98 7.37 -5.30
C GLU A 162 14.48 6.44 -4.19
N VAL A 163 14.63 5.12 -4.35
CA VAL A 163 14.19 4.14 -3.35
C VAL A 163 14.93 4.36 -2.02
N ARG A 164 16.23 4.66 -2.08
CA ARG A 164 17.06 4.91 -0.88
C ARG A 164 16.66 6.20 -0.18
N ALA A 165 16.37 7.27 -0.91
CA ALA A 165 15.95 8.54 -0.33
C ALA A 165 14.61 8.42 0.41
N GLU A 166 13.64 7.70 -0.18
CA GLU A 166 12.33 7.50 0.45
C GLU A 166 12.38 6.54 1.64
N HIS A 167 13.20 5.49 1.56
CA HIS A 167 13.48 4.64 2.70
C HIS A 167 14.11 5.44 3.86
N ARG A 168 15.11 6.28 3.58
CA ARG A 168 15.76 7.15 4.58
C ARG A 168 14.78 8.13 5.20
N ARG A 169 13.86 8.72 4.43
CA ARG A 169 12.84 9.62 4.97
C ARG A 169 12.03 8.99 6.11
N VAL A 170 11.68 7.70 6.00
CA VAL A 170 10.98 6.98 7.08
C VAL A 170 11.90 6.75 8.27
N VAL A 171 13.15 6.30 8.04
CA VAL A 171 14.13 6.03 9.10
C VAL A 171 14.48 7.31 9.88
N ASP A 172 14.71 8.41 9.18
CA ASP A 172 15.04 9.72 9.75
C ASP A 172 13.86 10.29 10.58
N ALA A 173 12.63 9.87 10.27
CA ALA A 173 11.43 10.18 11.06
C ALA A 173 11.20 9.21 12.23
N GLY A 174 12.15 8.30 12.51
CA GLY A 174 12.04 7.28 13.56
C GLY A 174 11.15 6.08 13.19
N GLY A 175 10.70 6.00 11.94
CA GLY A 175 9.96 4.87 11.40
C GLY A 175 10.84 3.65 11.16
N TYR A 176 10.24 2.47 11.23
CA TYR A 176 10.97 1.19 11.25
C TYR A 176 10.34 0.12 10.34
N GLY A 177 9.31 0.45 9.58
CA GLY A 177 8.56 -0.53 8.82
C GLY A 177 7.49 0.07 7.93
N VAL A 178 6.67 -0.81 7.39
CA VAL A 178 5.52 -0.47 6.54
C VAL A 178 4.27 -1.25 6.97
N PRO A 179 3.07 -0.73 6.70
CA PRO A 179 2.79 0.57 6.06
C PRO A 179 3.19 1.75 6.96
N THR A 180 3.72 2.81 6.35
CA THR A 180 3.99 4.08 7.03
C THR A 180 3.36 5.21 6.22
N LEU A 181 2.59 6.07 6.87
CA LEU A 181 1.89 7.19 6.25
C LEU A 181 2.52 8.50 6.72
N PHE A 182 2.69 9.44 5.79
CA PHE A 182 2.86 10.85 6.15
C PHE A 182 1.60 11.63 5.80
N ILE A 183 1.02 12.29 6.79
CA ILE A 183 -0.21 13.10 6.70
C ILE A 183 0.05 14.40 7.47
N ASP A 184 -0.10 15.55 6.82
CA ASP A 184 0.12 16.87 7.44
C ASP A 184 1.46 16.99 8.21
N GLY A 185 2.52 16.39 7.65
CA GLY A 185 3.87 16.37 8.24
C GLY A 185 4.09 15.35 9.36
N GLN A 186 3.03 14.67 9.83
CA GLN A 186 3.15 13.60 10.84
C GLN A 186 3.49 12.27 10.20
N CYS A 187 4.41 11.52 10.80
CA CYS A 187 4.78 10.17 10.40
C CYS A 187 4.05 9.14 11.28
N LEU A 188 3.15 8.35 10.68
CA LEU A 188 2.36 7.34 11.38
C LEU A 188 2.71 5.94 10.86
N PHE A 189 3.09 5.03 11.75
CA PHE A 189 3.18 3.60 11.42
C PHE A 189 1.78 2.97 11.47
N GLY A 190 1.41 2.26 10.42
CA GLY A 190 0.08 1.66 10.28
C GLY A 190 -0.90 2.50 9.44
N PRO A 191 -2.20 2.19 9.50
CA PRO A 191 -2.79 1.12 10.30
C PRO A 191 -2.34 -0.25 9.79
N VAL A 192 -2.06 -1.19 10.70
CA VAL A 192 -1.67 -2.56 10.36
C VAL A 192 -2.93 -3.41 10.27
N LEU A 193 -3.28 -3.84 9.05
CA LEU A 193 -4.55 -4.49 8.76
C LEU A 193 -4.39 -5.94 8.29
N VAL A 194 -5.37 -6.75 8.66
CA VAL A 194 -5.71 -8.02 8.02
C VAL A 194 -7.21 -7.98 7.80
N ASP A 195 -7.67 -8.33 6.59
CA ASP A 195 -9.08 -8.14 6.18
C ASP A 195 -9.53 -6.67 6.29
N PRO A 196 -9.07 -5.79 5.39
CA PRO A 196 -9.30 -4.35 5.49
C PRO A 196 -10.80 -4.02 5.40
N PRO A 197 -11.30 -3.08 6.22
CA PRO A 197 -12.68 -2.62 6.11
C PRO A 197 -12.93 -1.90 4.79
N THR A 198 -14.18 -1.89 4.33
CA THR A 198 -14.62 -1.25 3.08
C THR A 198 -15.79 -0.29 3.33
N GLY A 199 -16.06 0.61 2.40
CA GLY A 199 -17.23 1.49 2.45
C GLY A 199 -17.24 2.40 3.67
N SER A 200 -18.35 2.47 4.40
CA SER A 200 -18.47 3.36 5.56
C SER A 200 -17.53 2.99 6.71
N ASP A 201 -17.17 1.72 6.85
CA ASP A 201 -16.21 1.27 7.87
C ASP A 201 -14.78 1.66 7.50
N ALA A 202 -14.44 1.72 6.21
CA ALA A 202 -13.16 2.28 5.76
C ALA A 202 -13.01 3.75 6.14
N LEU A 203 -14.10 4.54 6.02
CA LEU A 203 -14.14 5.95 6.45
C LEU A 203 -14.06 6.11 7.97
N LYS A 204 -14.66 5.20 8.73
CA LYS A 204 -14.49 5.20 10.20
C LYS A 204 -13.03 5.02 10.59
N LEU A 205 -12.31 4.09 9.97
CA LEU A 205 -10.88 3.91 10.20
C LEU A 205 -10.07 5.13 9.74
N TRP A 206 -10.42 5.73 8.60
CA TRP A 206 -9.78 6.96 8.13
C TRP A 206 -9.86 8.10 9.14
N ASN A 207 -11.04 8.32 9.74
CA ASN A 207 -11.23 9.34 10.77
C ASN A 207 -10.37 9.07 12.02
N VAL A 208 -10.14 7.80 12.38
CA VAL A 208 -9.21 7.45 13.47
C VAL A 208 -7.78 7.82 13.10
N VAL A 209 -7.33 7.47 11.90
CA VAL A 209 -5.96 7.73 11.43
C VAL A 209 -5.68 9.23 11.34
N VAL A 210 -6.58 10.01 10.73
CA VAL A 210 -6.41 11.47 10.65
C VAL A 210 -6.53 12.13 12.02
N GLY A 211 -7.46 11.66 12.87
CA GLY A 211 -7.55 12.17 14.25
C GLY A 211 -6.28 11.93 15.07
N MET A 212 -5.55 10.82 14.83
CA MET A 212 -4.22 10.62 15.41
C MET A 212 -3.18 11.61 14.84
N ALA A 213 -3.21 11.89 13.53
CA ALA A 213 -2.32 12.88 12.91
C ALA A 213 -2.56 14.31 13.46
N GLU A 214 -3.81 14.67 13.75
CA GLU A 214 -4.17 15.97 14.34
C GLU A 214 -3.79 16.12 15.82
N LEU A 215 -3.49 15.01 16.50
CA LEU A 215 -3.15 14.96 17.92
C LEU A 215 -1.68 14.53 18.09
N PRO A 216 -0.69 15.42 17.87
CA PRO A 216 0.72 15.07 17.74
C PRO A 216 1.39 14.47 18.99
N HIS A 217 0.70 14.46 20.13
CA HIS A 217 1.17 13.84 21.38
C HIS A 217 0.52 12.47 21.65
N VAL A 218 -0.22 11.92 20.69
CA VAL A 218 -0.70 10.53 20.71
C VAL A 218 0.30 9.67 19.94
N TYR A 219 0.98 8.76 20.65
CA TYR A 219 2.09 7.99 20.08
C TYR A 219 1.71 6.57 19.66
N GLU A 220 0.90 5.86 20.43
CA GLU A 220 0.51 4.50 20.10
C GLU A 220 -0.87 4.15 20.66
N LEU A 221 -1.72 3.58 19.80
CA LEU A 221 -2.91 2.83 20.19
C LEU A 221 -2.82 1.47 19.51
N GLN A 222 -2.56 0.43 20.29
CA GLN A 222 -2.35 -0.91 19.76
C GLN A 222 -3.40 -1.87 20.31
N ARG A 223 -3.89 -2.76 19.44
CA ARG A 223 -4.63 -3.96 19.84
C ARG A 223 -3.63 -5.10 20.13
N PRO A 224 -3.50 -5.56 21.39
CA PRO A 224 -2.75 -6.77 21.69
C PRO A 224 -3.38 -7.96 20.96
N LYS A 225 -2.55 -8.79 20.32
CA LYS A 225 -3.02 -9.96 19.56
C LYS A 225 -3.18 -11.15 20.51
N SER A 226 -4.35 -11.77 20.51
CA SER A 226 -4.62 -13.05 21.16
C SER A 226 -4.12 -14.23 20.31
N ALA A 227 -4.19 -15.45 20.86
CA ALA A 227 -3.93 -16.67 20.09
C ALA A 227 -4.90 -16.82 18.90
N ALA A 228 -6.19 -16.48 19.09
CA ALA A 228 -7.17 -16.50 18.01
C ALA A 228 -6.85 -15.49 16.90
N ASP A 229 -6.31 -14.31 17.25
CA ASP A 229 -5.84 -13.33 16.28
C ASP A 229 -4.63 -13.85 15.49
N ALA A 230 -3.71 -14.53 16.15
CA ALA A 230 -2.56 -15.15 15.49
C ALA A 230 -3.00 -16.20 14.44
N GLU A 231 -3.96 -17.06 14.79
CA GLU A 231 -4.52 -18.03 13.85
C GLU A 231 -5.24 -17.36 12.67
N LEU A 232 -6.03 -16.31 12.94
CA LEU A 232 -6.70 -15.54 11.90
C LEU A 232 -5.67 -14.94 10.92
N ILE A 233 -4.64 -14.26 11.45
CA ILE A 233 -3.57 -13.69 10.64
C ILE A 233 -2.88 -14.80 9.81
N ALA A 234 -2.57 -15.94 10.42
CA ALA A 234 -1.91 -17.05 9.73
C ALA A 234 -2.76 -17.64 8.60
N ARG A 235 -4.09 -17.71 8.77
CA ARG A 235 -5.03 -18.13 7.73
C ARG A 235 -5.16 -17.08 6.62
N SER A 236 -5.39 -15.83 6.97
CA SER A 236 -5.57 -14.74 5.98
C SER A 236 -4.31 -14.49 5.15
N LEU A 237 -3.13 -14.71 5.71
CA LEU A 237 -1.87 -14.54 5.00
C LEU A 237 -1.39 -15.80 4.28
N ARG A 238 -2.15 -16.92 4.29
CA ARG A 238 -1.71 -18.19 3.68
C ARG A 238 -1.18 -18.05 2.25
N PRO A 239 -1.84 -17.33 1.32
CA PRO A 239 -1.31 -17.18 -0.05
C PRO A 239 0.09 -16.54 -0.08
N TYR A 240 0.29 -15.44 0.66
CA TYR A 240 1.62 -14.82 0.84
C TYR A 240 2.63 -15.83 1.40
N LEU A 241 2.20 -16.63 2.37
CA LEU A 241 3.07 -17.59 3.02
C LEU A 241 3.54 -18.69 2.06
N ASP A 242 2.68 -19.10 1.13
CA ASP A 242 2.98 -20.13 0.14
C ASP A 242 3.84 -19.57 -1.02
N GLY A 243 3.67 -18.29 -1.35
CA GLY A 243 4.39 -17.64 -2.46
C GLY A 243 5.79 -17.10 -2.11
N ARG A 244 6.09 -16.84 -0.84
CA ARG A 244 7.36 -16.23 -0.42
C ARG A 244 8.55 -17.18 -0.52
N ASP A 245 9.71 -16.65 -0.91
CA ASP A 245 11.00 -17.36 -0.91
C ASP A 245 11.95 -16.82 0.20
N TRP A 246 11.40 -16.24 1.27
CA TRP A 246 12.15 -15.65 2.39
C TRP A 246 11.53 -15.91 3.77
N VAL A 247 12.32 -15.65 4.81
CA VAL A 247 11.90 -15.68 6.21
C VAL A 247 11.28 -14.33 6.59
N SER A 248 10.13 -14.36 7.27
CA SER A 248 9.47 -13.14 7.75
C SER A 248 10.10 -12.65 9.05
N ILE A 249 10.37 -11.35 9.14
CA ILE A 249 10.95 -10.71 10.32
C ILE A 249 9.95 -9.68 10.85
N ASN A 250 9.71 -9.71 12.16
CA ASN A 250 8.92 -8.70 12.86
C ASN A 250 9.77 -8.09 13.97
N ARG A 251 10.07 -6.79 13.88
CA ARG A 251 10.89 -6.05 14.86
C ARG A 251 12.21 -6.78 15.19
N GLY A 252 12.91 -7.26 14.16
CA GLY A 252 14.19 -7.97 14.30
C GLY A 252 14.10 -9.43 14.75
N GLN A 253 12.91 -9.96 15.00
CA GLN A 253 12.71 -11.37 15.34
C GLN A 253 12.18 -12.17 14.16
N VAL A 254 12.77 -13.33 13.91
CA VAL A 254 12.22 -14.30 12.95
C VAL A 254 10.85 -14.73 13.42
N VAL A 255 9.84 -14.53 12.56
CA VAL A 255 8.50 -15.01 12.81
C VAL A 255 8.45 -16.48 12.41
N ASP A 256 8.35 -17.36 13.40
CA ASP A 256 8.07 -18.78 13.18
C ASP A 256 6.58 -18.96 12.94
N ILE A 257 6.23 -19.19 11.67
CA ILE A 257 4.84 -19.22 11.22
C ILE A 257 4.22 -20.61 11.34
N GLU A 258 5.03 -21.66 11.46
CA GLU A 258 4.54 -23.01 11.80
C GLU A 258 4.00 -23.00 13.22
N ARG A 259 4.75 -22.38 14.13
CA ARG A 259 4.34 -22.15 15.52
C ARG A 259 3.09 -21.25 15.66
N LEU A 260 2.87 -20.29 14.75
CA LEU A 260 1.64 -19.46 14.71
C LEU A 260 0.44 -20.19 14.09
N ALA A 261 0.69 -21.21 13.27
CA ALA A 261 -0.35 -22.05 12.65
C ALA A 261 -0.72 -23.27 13.52
N GLY A 262 -0.17 -23.38 14.72
CA GLY A 262 -0.41 -24.49 15.64
C GLY A 262 0.11 -25.85 15.13
N ARG A 263 1.16 -25.84 14.30
CA ARG A 263 1.84 -27.05 13.81
C ARG A 263 3.28 -27.09 14.30
#